data_AF-A0AAW1SN61-F1
#
_entry.id   AF-A0AAW1SN61-F1
#
_cell.length_a   1.000
_cell.length_b   1.000
_cell.length_c   1.000
_cell.angle_alpha   90.00
_cell.angle_beta   90.00
_cell.angle_gamma   90.00
#
_symmetry.space_group_name_H-M   'P 1'
#
loop_
_entity.id
_entity.type
_entity.pdbx_description
1 polymer ?
#
loop_
_entity_poly.entity_id
_entity_poly.type
_entity_poly.pdbx_seq_one_letter_code
_entity_poly.pdbx_strand_id
1 'polypeptide(L)'
;MKHQAFVGDVSALHILQVPQLASHILLAGIGSQLQAYDLADGRHLCSCPVLQDGAHIHGLHSCAAAGGAVLTVHGDHFAKVLSVASCKANHGLSFHEVLDFGRQSSWTMDSIIFASAAADAFHAALGLSNNTVLVSLGLRQDAAHLGFDNEEQVPVRFSCSEQLLLYSMALLHQASKKEIWAAAGTVFLDVLIWCFAFENGTQAEVAPAAPLLRLRGHEGSIH
;
A
#
# COMPACT_ATOMS: atom_id res chain seq x y z
N MET A 1 17.34 -16.58 31.69
CA MET A 1 16.75 -16.06 30.43
C MET A 1 15.98 -14.79 30.80
N LYS A 2 16.37 -13.62 30.27
CA LYS A 2 15.61 -12.39 30.49
C LYS A 2 14.32 -12.50 29.66
N HIS A 3 13.16 -12.32 30.29
CA HIS A 3 11.90 -12.17 29.58
C HIS A 3 12.03 -10.97 28.64
N GLN A 4 12.05 -11.21 27.32
CA GLN A 4 11.82 -10.15 26.34
C GLN A 4 10.38 -9.66 26.56
N ALA A 5 10.24 -8.36 26.78
CA ALA A 5 8.94 -7.71 26.80
C ALA A 5 8.20 -8.05 25.50
N PHE A 6 6.90 -8.28 25.59
CA PHE A 6 6.00 -8.52 24.45
C PHE A 6 6.21 -7.40 23.41
N VAL A 7 7.01 -7.68 22.39
CA VAL A 7 7.08 -6.93 21.15
C VAL A 7 5.84 -7.38 20.41
N GLY A 8 4.87 -6.50 20.17
CA GLY A 8 3.54 -6.87 19.66
C GLY A 8 3.56 -7.81 18.45
N ASP A 9 2.42 -8.42 18.15
CA ASP A 9 2.33 -9.41 17.07
C ASP A 9 2.73 -8.80 15.72
N VAL A 10 3.58 -9.54 14.98
CA VAL A 10 3.95 -9.19 13.60
C VAL A 10 2.74 -9.47 12.70
N SER A 11 2.14 -8.42 12.17
CA SER A 11 0.91 -8.48 11.37
C SER A 11 1.13 -8.29 9.87
N ALA A 12 2.32 -7.84 9.46
CA ALA A 12 2.70 -7.74 8.06
C ALA A 12 4.18 -8.07 7.87
N LEU A 13 4.51 -8.73 6.76
CA LEU A 13 5.88 -9.03 6.34
C LEU A 13 6.04 -8.68 4.87
N HIS A 14 7.18 -8.08 4.52
CA HIS A 14 7.51 -7.77 3.13
C HIS A 14 9.02 -7.86 2.89
N ILE A 15 9.41 -8.50 1.80
CA ILE A 15 10.81 -8.52 1.36
C ILE A 15 11.00 -7.37 0.37
N LEU A 16 11.82 -6.41 0.77
CA LEU A 16 12.16 -5.26 -0.03
C LEU A 16 13.52 -5.45 -0.70
N GLN A 17 13.57 -5.24 -2.02
CA GLN A 17 14.81 -5.12 -2.76
C GLN A 17 15.12 -3.63 -2.99
N VAL A 18 16.25 -3.18 -2.45
CA VAL A 18 16.76 -1.81 -2.66
C VAL A 18 17.96 -1.90 -3.59
N PRO A 19 17.93 -1.32 -4.81
CA PRO A 19 19.00 -1.52 -5.79
C PRO A 19 20.41 -1.13 -5.33
N GLN A 20 20.52 -0.21 -4.36
CA GLN A 20 21.78 0.28 -3.81
C GLN A 20 22.33 -0.59 -2.67
N LEU A 21 21.56 -1.57 -2.21
CA LEU A 21 21.96 -2.51 -1.17
C LEU A 21 22.28 -3.87 -1.79
N ALA A 22 23.33 -4.52 -1.28
CA ALA A 22 23.74 -5.84 -1.74
C ALA A 22 22.81 -6.96 -1.22
N SER A 23 22.08 -6.70 -0.14
CA SER A 23 21.18 -7.65 0.51
C SER A 23 19.70 -7.22 0.37
N HIS A 24 18.82 -8.20 0.51
CA HIS A 24 17.39 -7.95 0.65
C HIS A 24 17.10 -7.49 2.08
N ILE A 25 16.06 -6.67 2.22
CA ILE A 25 15.61 -6.15 3.50
C ILE A 25 14.28 -6.80 3.87
N LEU A 26 14.19 -7.32 5.09
CA LEU A 26 12.92 -7.74 5.66
C LEU A 26 12.27 -6.54 6.36
N LEU A 27 11.04 -6.22 5.94
CA LEU A 27 10.18 -5.28 6.63
C LEU A 27 9.15 -6.05 7.45
N ALA A 28 8.97 -5.65 8.71
CA ALA A 28 7.96 -6.19 9.61
C ALA A 28 7.06 -5.07 10.15
N GLY A 29 5.75 -5.19 9.95
CA GLY A 29 4.74 -4.34 10.58
C GLY A 29 4.40 -4.89 11.96
N ILE A 30 4.58 -4.06 13.00
CA ILE A 30 4.33 -4.39 14.41
C ILE A 30 3.53 -3.24 15.03
N GLY A 31 2.23 -3.45 15.23
CA GLY A 31 1.32 -2.36 15.61
C GLY A 31 1.41 -1.22 14.57
N SER A 32 1.64 0.01 15.03
CA SER A 32 1.78 1.19 14.17
C SER A 32 3.19 1.42 13.62
N GLN A 33 4.13 0.52 13.92
CA GLN A 33 5.56 0.68 13.60
C GLN A 33 6.03 -0.27 12.50
N LEU A 34 6.92 0.23 11.66
CA LEU A 34 7.66 -0.56 10.69
C LEU A 34 9.07 -0.80 11.22
N GLN A 35 9.52 -2.06 11.18
CA GLN A 35 10.89 -2.44 11.51
C GLN A 35 11.58 -3.02 10.28
N ALA A 36 12.86 -2.72 10.12
CA ALA A 36 13.67 -3.20 9.00
C ALA A 36 14.85 -4.03 9.49
N TYR A 37 15.11 -5.14 8.81
CA TYR A 37 16.22 -6.05 9.09
C TYR A 37 16.98 -6.38 7.82
N ASP A 38 18.29 -6.49 7.92
CA ASP A 38 19.14 -7.01 6.86
C ASP A 38 19.01 -8.54 6.82
N LEU A 39 18.59 -9.11 5.68
CA LEU A 39 18.44 -10.56 5.55
C LEU A 39 19.78 -11.31 5.44
N ALA A 40 20.90 -10.61 5.18
CA ALA A 40 22.20 -11.26 5.08
C ALA A 40 22.71 -11.77 6.44
N ASP A 41 22.52 -10.98 7.50
CA ASP A 41 23.05 -11.26 8.84
C ASP A 41 21.97 -11.21 9.95
N GLY A 42 20.72 -10.89 9.61
CA GLY A 42 19.61 -10.75 10.56
C GLY A 42 19.68 -9.48 11.40
N ARG A 43 20.56 -8.54 11.08
CA ARG A 43 20.76 -7.32 11.86
C ARG A 43 19.57 -6.39 11.73
N HIS A 44 19.09 -5.89 12.86
CA HIS A 44 18.11 -4.80 12.89
C HIS A 44 18.74 -3.51 12.37
N LEU A 45 18.09 -2.87 11.40
CA LEU A 45 18.57 -1.66 10.75
C LEU A 45 17.95 -0.42 11.35
N CYS A 46 16.63 -0.41 11.52
CA CYS A 46 15.89 0.69 12.13
C CYS A 46 14.44 0.31 12.46
N SER A 47 13.80 1.14 13.27
CA SER A 47 12.37 1.12 13.53
C SER A 47 11.82 2.53 13.32
N CYS A 48 10.67 2.67 12.67
CA CYS A 48 9.99 3.95 12.50
C CYS A 48 8.49 3.83 12.81
N PRO A 49 7.90 4.79 13.55
CA PRO A 49 6.46 4.92 13.62
C PRO A 49 5.95 5.38 12.25
N VAL A 50 4.96 4.69 11.70
CA VAL A 50 4.40 5.00 10.38
C VAL A 50 2.94 5.41 10.50
N LEU A 51 2.13 4.60 11.18
CA LEU A 51 0.71 4.90 11.39
C LEU A 51 0.50 5.57 12.75
N GLN A 52 -0.70 6.11 12.97
CA GLN A 52 -1.07 6.69 14.26
C GLN A 52 -1.12 5.60 15.36
N ASP A 53 -0.93 6.02 16.62
CA ASP A 53 -0.98 5.10 17.75
C ASP A 53 -2.32 4.38 17.85
N GLY A 54 -2.26 3.06 18.04
CA GLY A 54 -3.42 2.17 18.07
C GLY A 54 -3.83 1.60 16.71
N ALA A 55 -3.25 2.09 15.60
CA ALA A 55 -3.41 1.45 14.30
C ALA A 55 -2.45 0.25 14.14
N HIS A 56 -2.86 -0.77 13.39
CA HIS A 56 -2.07 -1.98 13.14
C HIS A 56 -1.74 -2.10 11.66
N ILE A 57 -0.46 -2.13 11.34
CA ILE A 57 0.02 -2.36 9.97
C ILE A 57 -0.29 -3.80 9.59
N HIS A 58 -1.18 -4.02 8.63
CA HIS A 58 -1.52 -5.36 8.13
C HIS A 58 -1.19 -5.57 6.65
N GLY A 59 -0.68 -4.54 5.97
CA GLY A 59 -0.24 -4.71 4.59
C GLY A 59 0.87 -3.74 4.15
N LEU A 60 1.71 -4.26 3.28
CA LEU A 60 2.92 -3.65 2.74
C LEU A 60 3.02 -3.99 1.26
N HIS A 61 3.32 -3.02 0.41
CA HIS A 61 3.61 -3.27 -1.01
C HIS A 61 4.68 -2.30 -1.50
N SER A 62 5.65 -2.78 -2.28
CA SER A 62 6.76 -1.95 -2.77
C SER A 62 6.84 -1.87 -4.28
N CYS A 63 7.33 -0.74 -4.77
CA CYS A 63 7.78 -0.56 -6.15
C CYS A 63 9.23 -0.08 -6.13
N ALA A 64 10.05 -0.60 -7.05
CA ALA A 64 11.40 -0.07 -7.26
C ALA A 64 11.32 1.37 -7.78
N ALA A 65 12.29 2.20 -7.41
CA ALA A 65 12.40 3.58 -7.86
C ALA A 65 13.87 3.99 -8.07
N ALA A 66 14.10 5.08 -8.80
CA ALA A 66 15.44 5.61 -8.99
C ALA A 66 16.05 5.95 -7.63
N GLY A 67 17.21 5.39 -7.30
CA GLY A 67 17.87 5.69 -6.02
C GLY A 67 17.33 4.94 -4.79
N GLY A 68 16.30 4.08 -4.92
CA GLY A 68 15.78 3.32 -3.79
C GLY A 68 14.54 2.49 -4.10
N ALA A 69 13.56 2.58 -3.20
CA ALA A 69 12.24 1.99 -3.39
C ALA A 69 11.16 2.92 -2.83
N VAL A 70 9.92 2.64 -3.18
CA VAL A 70 8.75 3.28 -2.57
C VAL A 70 7.85 2.19 -2.04
N LEU A 71 7.26 2.42 -0.87
CA LEU A 71 6.48 1.47 -0.11
C LEU A 71 5.12 2.09 0.20
N THR A 72 4.03 1.39 -0.08
CA THR A 72 2.76 1.63 0.59
C THR A 72 2.70 0.81 1.87
N VAL A 73 2.32 1.48 2.95
CA VAL A 73 2.08 0.87 4.27
C VAL A 73 0.64 1.15 4.63
N HIS A 74 -0.13 0.13 4.97
CA HIS A 74 -1.51 0.33 5.37
C HIS A 74 -1.91 -0.54 6.55
N GLY A 75 -2.96 -0.06 7.23
CA GLY A 75 -3.44 -0.64 8.47
C GLY A 75 -4.70 0.04 8.96
N ASP A 76 -5.68 -0.75 9.41
CA ASP A 76 -6.98 -0.27 9.87
C ASP A 76 -7.60 0.77 8.91
N HIS A 77 -7.68 2.05 9.31
CA HIS A 77 -8.25 3.15 8.53
C HIS A 77 -7.20 4.06 7.88
N PHE A 78 -5.95 3.65 7.85
CA PHE A 78 -4.83 4.50 7.47
C PHE A 78 -3.99 3.87 6.36
N ALA A 79 -3.37 4.72 5.56
CA ALA A 79 -2.33 4.32 4.62
C ALA A 79 -1.37 5.47 4.36
N LYS A 80 -0.11 5.12 4.15
CA LYS A 80 0.96 6.04 3.81
C LYS A 80 1.81 5.50 2.67
N VAL A 81 2.43 6.42 1.94
CA VAL A 81 3.48 6.11 0.97
C VAL A 81 4.80 6.63 1.52
N LEU A 82 5.80 5.76 1.58
CA LEU A 82 7.13 6.08 2.07
C LEU A 82 8.15 5.87 0.96
N SER A 83 9.07 6.81 0.75
CA SER A 83 10.30 6.56 0.03
C SER A 83 11.32 5.90 0.96
N VAL A 84 12.06 4.94 0.44
CA VAL A 84 13.06 4.16 1.16
C VAL A 84 14.40 4.36 0.49
N ALA A 85 15.38 4.86 1.25
CA ALA A 85 16.72 5.12 0.77
C ALA A 85 17.80 4.50 1.66
N SER A 86 18.90 4.09 1.03
CA SER A 86 20.08 3.62 1.76
C SER A 86 20.86 4.80 2.33
N CYS A 87 21.09 4.77 3.65
CA CYS A 87 21.93 5.72 4.34
C CYS A 87 23.39 5.26 4.27
N LYS A 88 24.14 5.80 3.29
CA LYS A 88 25.56 5.48 3.05
C LYS A 88 26.45 5.65 4.30
N ALA A 89 26.14 6.59 5.19
CA ALA A 89 26.96 6.87 6.36
C ALA A 89 26.97 5.74 7.39
N ASN A 90 25.85 5.01 7.57
CA ASN A 90 25.66 4.06 8.66
C ASN A 90 25.24 2.66 8.19
N HIS A 91 25.24 2.39 6.88
CA HIS A 91 24.67 1.17 6.29
C HIS A 91 23.22 0.91 6.76
N GLY A 92 22.47 1.99 6.99
CA GLY A 92 21.09 1.96 7.49
C GLY A 92 20.07 2.27 6.39
N LEU A 93 18.80 2.29 6.78
CA LEU A 93 17.70 2.69 5.92
C LEU A 93 17.04 3.94 6.49
N SER A 94 16.70 4.87 5.62
CA SER A 94 15.79 5.98 5.94
C SER A 94 14.46 5.80 5.25
N PHE A 95 13.40 6.19 5.96
CA PHE A 95 12.04 6.25 5.47
C PHE A 95 11.61 7.72 5.46
N HIS A 96 11.10 8.19 4.34
CA HIS A 96 10.55 9.54 4.22
C HIS A 96 9.12 9.47 3.70
N GLU A 97 8.21 10.17 4.36
CA GLU A 97 6.82 10.23 3.92
C GLU A 97 6.70 10.99 2.59
N VAL A 98 6.00 10.38 1.65
CA VAL A 98 5.66 10.98 0.35
C VAL A 98 4.19 11.39 0.34
N LEU A 99 3.32 10.56 0.90
CA LEU A 99 1.87 10.77 0.94
C LEU A 99 1.29 10.18 2.22
N ASP A 100 0.39 10.93 2.87
CA ASP A 100 -0.53 10.44 3.89
C ASP A 100 -1.94 10.47 3.29
N PHE A 101 -2.62 9.32 3.20
CA PHE A 101 -4.01 9.29 2.73
C PHE A 101 -4.98 9.89 3.77
N GLY A 102 -4.53 10.14 4.99
CA GLY A 102 -5.37 10.52 6.12
C GLY A 102 -6.21 9.34 6.63
N ARG A 103 -7.04 9.62 7.63
CA ARG A 103 -7.97 8.63 8.19
C ARG A 103 -9.16 8.43 7.24
N GLN A 104 -9.34 7.20 6.79
CA GLN A 104 -10.46 6.79 5.96
C GLN A 104 -11.69 6.48 6.82
N SER A 105 -12.88 6.69 6.25
CA SER A 105 -14.14 6.31 6.89
C SER A 105 -14.39 4.80 6.89
N SER A 106 -13.68 4.06 6.04
CA SER A 106 -13.78 2.60 5.87
C SER A 106 -12.42 1.95 6.14
N TRP A 107 -12.40 0.65 6.43
CA TRP A 107 -11.16 -0.10 6.61
C TRP A 107 -10.40 -0.20 5.29
N THR A 108 -9.09 -0.03 5.34
CA THR A 108 -8.18 -0.38 4.27
C THR A 108 -8.03 -1.88 4.20
N MET A 109 -8.37 -2.45 3.05
CA MET A 109 -8.31 -3.89 2.79
C MET A 109 -7.05 -4.29 2.00
N ASP A 110 -6.58 -3.40 1.11
CA ASP A 110 -5.36 -3.63 0.34
C ASP A 110 -4.76 -2.32 -0.18
N SER A 111 -3.50 -2.34 -0.59
CA SER A 111 -2.84 -1.21 -1.25
C SER A 111 -1.82 -1.69 -2.27
N ILE A 112 -1.70 -0.98 -3.39
CA ILE A 112 -0.63 -1.21 -4.36
C ILE A 112 0.08 0.10 -4.69
N ILE A 113 1.34 -0.03 -5.09
CA ILE A 113 2.15 1.05 -5.64
C ILE A 113 2.82 0.58 -6.92
N PHE A 114 2.83 1.43 -7.93
CA PHE A 114 3.34 1.08 -9.26
C PHE A 114 3.92 2.29 -9.99
N ALA A 115 4.90 2.02 -10.85
CA ALA A 115 5.57 3.05 -11.64
C ALA A 115 4.61 3.71 -12.65
N SER A 116 4.80 5.01 -12.83
CA SER A 116 4.17 5.77 -13.93
C SER A 116 4.98 5.61 -15.22
N ALA A 117 4.35 5.94 -16.35
CA ALA A 117 5.07 6.11 -17.61
C ALA A 117 5.99 7.35 -17.60
N ALA A 118 5.69 8.34 -16.75
CA ALA A 118 6.57 9.48 -16.54
C ALA A 118 7.78 9.07 -15.68
N ALA A 119 8.97 9.51 -16.08
CA ALA A 119 10.20 9.25 -15.33
C ALA A 119 10.09 9.75 -13.88
N ASP A 120 10.52 8.90 -12.95
CA ASP A 120 10.57 9.16 -11.50
C ASP A 120 9.22 9.49 -10.84
N ALA A 121 8.11 9.10 -11.49
CA ALA A 121 6.77 9.21 -10.94
C ALA A 121 6.16 7.84 -10.67
N PHE A 122 5.31 7.77 -9.66
CA PHE A 122 4.57 6.56 -9.29
C PHE A 122 3.13 6.91 -8.92
N HIS A 123 2.31 5.87 -8.85
CA HIS A 123 0.92 5.93 -8.44
C HIS A 123 0.72 4.99 -7.27
N ALA A 124 -0.20 5.34 -6.37
CA ALA A 124 -0.60 4.51 -5.25
C ALA A 124 -2.11 4.33 -5.26
N ALA A 125 -2.58 3.11 -5.02
CA ALA A 125 -4.00 2.80 -4.91
C ALA A 125 -4.30 2.14 -3.57
N LEU A 126 -5.46 2.47 -3.01
CA LEU A 126 -5.94 2.05 -1.70
C LEU A 126 -7.34 1.45 -1.83
N GLY A 127 -7.47 0.17 -1.53
CA GLY A 127 -8.73 -0.56 -1.55
C GLY A 127 -9.42 -0.51 -0.20
N LEU A 128 -10.69 -0.10 -0.18
CA LEU A 128 -11.47 0.11 1.04
C LEU A 128 -12.61 -0.89 1.18
N SER A 129 -13.01 -1.16 2.42
CA SER A 129 -14.05 -2.12 2.78
C SER A 129 -15.47 -1.77 2.29
N ASN A 130 -15.67 -0.57 1.72
CA ASN A 130 -16.89 -0.11 1.07
C ASN A 130 -16.81 -0.20 -0.47
N ASN A 131 -16.00 -1.13 -0.99
CA ASN A 131 -15.79 -1.35 -2.42
C ASN A 131 -15.27 -0.11 -3.19
N THR A 132 -14.68 0.85 -2.48
CA THR A 132 -14.03 2.01 -3.07
C THR A 132 -12.53 1.73 -3.24
N VAL A 133 -11.97 2.24 -4.33
CA VAL A 133 -10.53 2.35 -4.53
C VAL A 133 -10.17 3.83 -4.66
N LEU A 134 -9.26 4.30 -3.82
CA LEU A 134 -8.68 5.64 -3.93
C LEU A 134 -7.36 5.55 -4.67
N VAL A 135 -7.08 6.48 -5.57
CA VAL A 135 -5.84 6.47 -6.36
C VAL A 135 -5.19 7.84 -6.32
N SER A 136 -3.96 7.90 -5.81
CA SER A 136 -3.11 9.08 -5.93
C SER A 136 -2.16 8.92 -7.12
N LEU A 137 -2.07 9.95 -7.96
CA LEU A 137 -1.37 9.91 -9.23
C LEU A 137 -0.15 10.84 -9.26
N GLY A 138 0.92 10.39 -9.90
CA GLY A 138 2.08 11.25 -10.20
C GLY A 138 2.91 11.63 -8.98
N LEU A 139 2.91 10.79 -7.96
CA LEU A 139 3.74 10.94 -6.76
C LEU A 139 5.22 10.87 -7.15
N ARG A 140 6.06 11.65 -6.46
CA ARG A 140 7.51 11.73 -6.68
C ARG A 140 8.25 11.58 -5.36
N GLN A 141 9.42 10.94 -5.37
CA GLN A 141 10.21 10.71 -4.15
C GLN A 141 10.72 12.02 -3.53
N ASP A 142 11.06 13.01 -4.35
CA ASP A 142 11.76 14.23 -3.92
C ASP A 142 10.83 15.39 -3.52
N ALA A 143 9.51 15.18 -3.58
CA ALA A 143 8.54 16.24 -3.29
C ALA A 143 8.74 16.85 -1.89
N ALA A 144 9.14 16.04 -0.90
CA ALA A 144 9.41 16.49 0.46
C ALA A 144 10.66 17.40 0.60
N HIS A 145 11.63 17.32 -0.32
CA HIS A 145 12.88 18.09 -0.24
C HIS A 145 12.87 19.39 -1.05
N LEU A 146 11.99 19.48 -2.05
CA LEU A 146 11.99 20.59 -3.00
C LEU A 146 11.07 21.75 -2.59
N GLY A 147 10.42 21.67 -1.41
CA GLY A 147 9.54 22.74 -0.93
C GLY A 147 8.36 22.99 -1.89
N PHE A 148 8.03 22.03 -2.75
CA PHE A 148 6.72 22.02 -3.38
C PHE A 148 5.73 21.78 -2.25
N ASP A 149 4.86 22.76 -2.02
CA ASP A 149 3.60 22.48 -1.37
C ASP A 149 3.04 21.26 -2.11
N ASN A 150 2.92 20.13 -1.41
CA ASN A 150 2.03 19.09 -1.86
C ASN A 150 0.65 19.75 -1.85
N GLU A 151 0.29 20.49 -2.92
CA GLU A 151 -1.09 20.87 -3.20
C GLU A 151 -1.89 19.62 -2.88
N GLU A 152 -2.79 19.75 -1.91
CA GLU A 152 -3.52 18.67 -1.27
C GLU A 152 -3.96 17.68 -2.35
N GLN A 153 -3.17 16.60 -2.54
CA GLN A 153 -3.36 15.72 -3.68
C GLN A 153 -4.59 14.89 -3.38
N VAL A 154 -5.74 15.39 -3.82
CA VAL A 154 -7.02 14.73 -3.64
C VAL A 154 -6.99 13.42 -4.43
N PRO A 155 -7.03 12.25 -3.76
CA PRO A 155 -7.04 10.99 -4.47
C PRO A 155 -8.28 10.87 -5.34
N VAL A 156 -8.14 10.30 -6.52
CA VAL A 156 -9.27 9.97 -7.39
C VAL A 156 -10.02 8.79 -6.78
N ARG A 157 -11.34 8.93 -6.65
CA ARG A 157 -12.24 7.92 -6.09
C ARG A 157 -12.91 7.11 -7.19
N PHE A 158 -12.75 5.79 -7.11
CA PHE A 158 -13.47 4.81 -7.93
C PHE A 158 -14.27 3.90 -7.01
N SER A 159 -15.49 3.52 -7.38
CA SER A 159 -16.31 2.64 -6.54
C SER A 159 -16.96 1.54 -7.37
N CYS A 160 -17.15 0.36 -6.77
CA CYS A 160 -18.07 -0.62 -7.32
C CYS A 160 -19.52 -0.12 -7.13
N SER A 161 -20.38 -0.33 -8.13
CA SER A 161 -21.81 -0.01 -8.02
C SER A 161 -22.53 -0.90 -7.01
N GLU A 162 -21.94 -2.05 -6.67
CA GLU A 162 -22.43 -2.94 -5.64
C GLU A 162 -21.67 -2.71 -4.34
N GLN A 163 -22.44 -2.43 -3.29
CA GLN A 163 -21.93 -2.14 -1.95
C GLN A 163 -22.26 -3.33 -1.06
N LEU A 164 -21.28 -4.22 -0.89
CA LEU A 164 -21.42 -5.46 -0.13
C LEU A 164 -20.38 -5.50 0.99
N LEU A 165 -20.70 -6.16 2.10
CA LEU A 165 -19.74 -6.32 3.18
C LEU A 165 -18.58 -7.22 2.73
N LEU A 166 -17.37 -6.68 2.77
CA LEU A 166 -16.14 -7.35 2.34
C LEU A 166 -15.42 -7.99 3.52
N TYR A 167 -14.77 -9.13 3.29
CA TYR A 167 -13.80 -9.72 4.22
C TYR A 167 -12.36 -9.70 3.67
N SER A 168 -12.19 -9.52 2.35
CA SER A 168 -10.88 -9.37 1.71
C SER A 168 -10.97 -8.53 0.44
N MET A 169 -9.85 -7.93 0.05
CA MET A 169 -9.68 -7.30 -1.26
C MET A 169 -8.27 -7.59 -1.77
N ALA A 170 -8.13 -7.69 -3.08
CA ALA A 170 -6.85 -7.68 -3.77
C ALA A 170 -6.91 -6.66 -4.91
N LEU A 171 -5.90 -5.81 -5.01
CA LEU A 171 -5.71 -4.84 -6.08
C LEU A 171 -4.61 -5.31 -7.04
N LEU A 172 -4.79 -5.00 -8.31
CA LEU A 172 -3.79 -5.28 -9.35
C LEU A 172 -3.74 -4.13 -10.35
N HIS A 173 -2.54 -3.63 -10.62
CA HIS A 173 -2.30 -2.70 -11.72
C HIS A 173 -1.99 -3.47 -13.01
N GLN A 174 -2.75 -3.21 -14.08
CA GLN A 174 -2.49 -3.71 -15.42
C GLN A 174 -1.88 -2.61 -16.31
N ALA A 175 -0.55 -2.56 -16.33
CA ALA A 175 0.23 -1.50 -17.01
C ALA A 175 -0.11 -1.33 -18.51
N SER A 176 -0.34 -2.43 -19.24
CA SER A 176 -0.63 -2.39 -20.67
C SER A 176 -1.95 -1.71 -21.03
N LYS A 177 -2.89 -1.67 -20.07
CA LYS A 177 -4.22 -1.08 -20.25
C LYS A 177 -4.46 0.18 -19.42
N LYS A 178 -3.52 0.54 -18.52
CA LYS A 178 -3.71 1.62 -17.53
C LYS A 178 -4.97 1.42 -16.70
N GLU A 179 -5.16 0.19 -16.25
CA GLU A 179 -6.31 -0.21 -15.44
C GLU A 179 -5.85 -0.64 -14.05
N ILE A 180 -6.68 -0.36 -13.05
CA ILE A 180 -6.60 -1.03 -11.76
C ILE A 180 -7.78 -1.98 -11.68
N TRP A 181 -7.46 -3.22 -11.36
CA TRP A 181 -8.41 -4.29 -11.09
C TRP A 181 -8.55 -4.44 -9.58
N ALA A 182 -9.78 -4.64 -9.14
CA ALA A 182 -10.09 -5.00 -7.77
C ALA A 182 -10.87 -6.32 -7.78
N ALA A 183 -10.44 -7.25 -6.94
CA ALA A 183 -11.16 -8.46 -6.60
C ALA A 183 -11.49 -8.42 -5.12
N ALA A 184 -12.77 -8.50 -4.75
CA ALA A 184 -13.20 -8.42 -3.37
C ALA A 184 -14.01 -9.65 -2.96
N GLY A 185 -13.56 -10.31 -1.89
CA GLY A 185 -14.29 -11.39 -1.23
C GLY A 185 -15.36 -10.82 -0.32
N THR A 186 -16.60 -11.28 -0.50
CA THR A 186 -17.77 -10.81 0.23
C THR A 186 -18.20 -11.82 1.30
N VAL A 187 -18.84 -11.37 2.37
CA VAL A 187 -19.39 -12.28 3.40
C VAL A 187 -20.44 -13.26 2.88
N PHE A 188 -20.93 -13.07 1.65
CA PHE A 188 -21.86 -13.95 0.96
C PHE A 188 -21.15 -15.03 0.12
N LEU A 189 -19.84 -15.22 0.30
CA LEU A 189 -19.01 -16.20 -0.43
C LEU A 189 -18.95 -15.95 -1.95
N ASP A 190 -19.27 -14.72 -2.37
CA ASP A 190 -19.08 -14.23 -3.73
C ASP A 190 -17.76 -13.44 -3.81
N VAL A 191 -17.04 -13.57 -4.93
CA VAL A 191 -15.93 -12.68 -5.30
C VAL A 191 -16.41 -11.73 -6.40
N LEU A 192 -16.42 -10.44 -6.10
CA LEU A 192 -16.72 -9.38 -7.06
C LEU A 192 -15.43 -8.93 -7.74
N ILE A 193 -15.44 -8.84 -9.07
CA ILE A 193 -14.29 -8.36 -9.84
C ILE A 193 -14.74 -7.19 -10.69
N TRP A 194 -14.07 -6.06 -10.54
CA TRP A 194 -14.27 -4.87 -11.37
C TRP A 194 -12.93 -4.24 -11.70
N CYS A 195 -12.90 -3.42 -12.75
CA CYS A 195 -11.76 -2.59 -13.06
C CYS A 195 -12.21 -1.18 -13.42
N PHE A 196 -11.26 -0.26 -13.35
CA PHE A 196 -11.42 1.08 -13.86
C PHE A 196 -10.14 1.50 -14.57
N ALA A 197 -10.31 2.16 -15.70
CA ALA A 197 -9.22 2.85 -16.37
C ALA A 197 -8.92 4.14 -15.60
N PHE A 198 -7.64 4.40 -15.34
CA PHE A 198 -7.20 5.68 -14.83
C PHE A 198 -6.41 6.37 -15.94
N GLU A 199 -7.09 7.26 -16.67
CA GLU A 199 -6.40 8.17 -17.58
C GLU A 199 -5.84 9.35 -16.76
N ASN A 200 -4.76 9.96 -17.27
CA ASN A 200 -4.15 11.13 -16.63
C ASN A 200 -5.15 12.32 -16.68
N GLY A 201 -6.04 12.45 -15.69
CA GLY A 201 -7.05 13.53 -15.73
C GLY A 201 -8.05 13.61 -14.57
N THR A 202 -7.72 14.45 -13.59
CA THR A 202 -8.51 15.52 -12.90
C THR A 202 -9.91 15.29 -12.33
N GLN A 203 -10.65 14.23 -12.61
CA GLN A 203 -11.92 14.01 -11.90
C GLN A 203 -11.66 13.37 -10.54
N ALA A 204 -12.05 14.07 -9.47
CA ALA A 204 -11.89 13.56 -8.10
C ALA A 204 -12.76 12.32 -7.82
N GLU A 205 -13.84 12.14 -8.57
CA GLU A 205 -14.75 11.00 -8.43
C GLU A 205 -15.26 10.56 -9.80
N VAL A 206 -15.20 9.25 -10.06
CA VAL A 206 -15.69 8.61 -11.28
C VAL A 206 -16.96 7.84 -10.97
N ALA A 207 -17.88 7.77 -11.94
CA ALA A 207 -19.13 7.02 -11.80
C ALA A 207 -18.86 5.57 -11.36
N PRO A 208 -19.71 4.98 -10.48
CA PRO A 208 -19.50 3.62 -10.00
C PRO A 208 -19.51 2.59 -11.14
N ALA A 209 -18.53 1.68 -11.11
CA ALA A 209 -18.39 0.61 -12.08
C ALA A 209 -19.17 -0.63 -11.63
N ALA A 210 -19.96 -1.22 -12.53
CA ALA A 210 -20.58 -2.52 -12.28
C ALA A 210 -19.50 -3.63 -12.21
N PRO A 211 -19.70 -4.69 -11.40
CA PRO A 211 -18.84 -5.85 -11.47
C PRO A 211 -18.81 -6.42 -12.88
N LEU A 212 -17.59 -6.69 -13.37
CA LEU A 212 -17.36 -7.37 -14.64
C LEU A 212 -17.60 -8.88 -14.50
N LEU A 213 -17.19 -9.44 -13.36
CA LEU A 213 -17.37 -10.84 -13.03
C LEU A 213 -17.83 -10.97 -11.58
N ARG A 214 -18.63 -12.00 -11.34
CA ARG A 214 -18.99 -12.47 -10.01
C ARG A 214 -18.73 -13.97 -9.96
N LEU A 215 -17.77 -14.37 -9.15
CA LEU A 215 -17.47 -15.78 -8.93
C LEU A 215 -18.23 -16.23 -7.68
N ARG A 216 -19.06 -17.27 -7.82
CA ARG A 216 -19.81 -17.88 -6.72
C ARG A 216 -19.25 -19.25 -6.43
N GLY A 217 -19.28 -19.68 -5.17
CA GLY A 217 -19.08 -21.08 -4.83
C GLY A 217 -17.74 -21.40 -4.16
N HIS A 218 -17.43 -20.72 -3.06
CA HIS A 218 -16.65 -21.36 -1.98
C HIS A 218 -17.50 -22.35 -1.15
N GLU A 219 -18.56 -22.92 -1.74
CA GLU A 219 -19.29 -24.05 -1.14
C GLU A 219 -18.39 -25.29 -1.22
N GLY A 220 -17.57 -25.53 -0.18
CA GLY A 220 -16.91 -26.83 0.01
C GLY A 220 -15.44 -26.86 0.44
N SER A 221 -14.78 -25.74 0.76
CA SER A 221 -13.34 -25.74 1.12
C SER A 221 -13.02 -25.69 2.63
N ILE A 222 -13.97 -26.03 3.50
CA ILE A 222 -13.68 -26.46 4.87
C ILE A 222 -14.44 -27.77 5.13
N HIS A 223 -13.74 -28.90 4.93
CA HIS A 223 -14.09 -30.21 5.45
C HIS A 223 -12.88 -30.77 6.20
#